data_AF-A0A1D7YRU9-F1
#
_entry.id   AF-A0A1D7YRU9-F1
#
_cell.length_a   1.000
_cell.length_b   1.000
_cell.length_c   1.000
_cell.angle_alpha   90.00
_cell.angle_beta   90.00
_cell.angle_gamma   90.00
#
_symmetry.space_group_name_H-M   'P 1'
#
loop_
_entity.id
_entity.type
_entity.pdbx_description
1 polymer ?
#
loop_
_entity_poly.entity_id
_entity_poly.type
_entity_poly.pdbx_seq_one_letter_code
_entity_poly.pdbx_strand_id
1 'polypeptide(L)' 'MTRKAPKLDTLRALFAKSGNCCAFPGCKNKIINNKNKLIGEICHIEAAEEGGERYNPKQTDEERHH' A
#
# COMPACT_ATOMS: atom_id res chain seq x y z
N MET A 1 -5.19 17.83 0.53
CA MET A 1 -5.34 17.71 -0.93
C MET A 1 -6.10 16.42 -1.26
N THR A 2 -6.63 16.21 -2.47
CA THR A 2 -7.27 14.92 -2.81
C THR A 2 -6.18 13.87 -3.01
N ARG A 3 -6.14 12.84 -2.16
CA ARG A 3 -5.20 11.72 -2.24
C ARG A 3 -5.30 11.06 -3.62
N LYS A 4 -4.23 11.12 -4.43
CA LYS A 4 -4.22 10.41 -5.73
C LYS A 4 -4.05 8.91 -5.48
N ALA A 5 -4.65 8.10 -6.37
CA ALA A 5 -4.51 6.66 -6.33
C ALA A 5 -3.06 6.24 -6.68
N PRO A 6 -2.56 5.11 -6.13
CA PRO A 6 -1.26 4.56 -6.52
C PRO A 6 -1.23 4.20 -8.02
N LYS A 7 -0.04 4.27 -8.63
CA LYS A 7 0.15 3.88 -10.03
C LYS A 7 -0.17 2.40 -10.22
N LEU A 8 -0.75 2.04 -11.37
CA LEU A 8 -1.07 0.65 -11.69
C LEU A 8 0.16 -0.26 -11.66
N ASP A 9 1.31 0.24 -12.12
CA ASP A 9 2.56 -0.51 -12.09
C ASP A 9 3.06 -0.76 -10.66
N THR A 10 2.88 0.20 -9.75
CA THR A 10 3.13 0.04 -8.31
C THR A 10 2.22 -1.05 -7.73
N LEU A 11 0.92 -1.02 -8.03
CA LEU A 11 -0.03 -2.03 -7.56
C LEU A 11 0.37 -3.44 -8.03
N ARG A 12 0.72 -3.59 -9.32
CA ARG A 12 1.17 -4.87 -9.90
C ARG A 12 2.44 -5.38 -9.22
N ALA A 13 3.43 -4.50 -9.02
CA ALA A 13 4.67 -4.85 -8.35
C ALA A 13 4.45 -5.29 -6.90
N LEU A 14 3.59 -4.58 -6.15
CA LEU A 14 3.22 -4.93 -4.78
C LEU A 14 2.55 -6.30 -4.72
N PHE A 15 1.57 -6.56 -5.59
CA PHE A 15 0.91 -7.87 -5.64
C PHE A 15 1.89 -9.00 -5.95
N ALA A 16 2.75 -8.83 -6.95
CA ALA A 16 3.76 -9.82 -7.32
C ALA A 16 4.75 -10.11 -6.17
N LYS A 17 5.19 -9.07 -5.44
CA LYS A 17 6.12 -9.19 -4.32
C LYS A 17 5.48 -9.74 -3.03
N SER A 18 4.18 -9.53 -2.83
CA SER A 18 3.47 -9.95 -1.61
C SER A 18 3.38 -11.46 -1.40
N GLY A 19 3.52 -12.26 -2.45
CA GLY A 19 3.34 -13.71 -2.38
C GLY A 19 1.95 -14.13 -1.86
N ASN A 20 0.93 -13.30 -2.06
CA ASN A 20 -0.41 -13.47 -1.52
C ASN A 20 -0.46 -13.48 0.03
N CYS A 21 0.49 -12.85 0.71
CA CYS A 21 0.57 -12.78 2.17
C CYS A 21 0.58 -11.32 2.64
N CYS A 22 -0.09 -11.05 3.76
CA CYS A 22 -0.06 -9.74 4.41
C CYS A 22 1.37 -9.36 4.80
N ALA A 23 1.78 -8.13 4.50
CA ALA A 23 3.11 -7.62 4.82
C ALA A 23 3.27 -7.20 6.30
N PHE A 24 2.20 -7.23 7.10
CA PHE A 24 2.28 -6.89 8.52
C PHE A 24 3.07 -7.96 9.30
N PRO A 25 4.09 -7.59 10.09
CA PRO A 25 4.90 -8.55 10.83
C PRO A 25 4.06 -9.50 11.67
N GLY A 26 4.26 -10.81 11.49
CA GLY A 26 3.52 -11.85 12.21
C GLY A 26 2.12 -12.16 11.67
N CYS A 27 1.59 -11.37 10.74
CA CYS A 27 0.33 -11.68 10.05
C CYS A 27 0.59 -12.71 8.95
N LYS A 28 -0.23 -13.78 8.90
CA LYS A 28 -0.17 -14.82 7.85
C LYS A 28 -1.44 -14.87 7.01
N ASN A 29 -2.27 -13.82 7.10
CA ASN A 29 -3.52 -13.75 6.35
C ASN A 29 -3.23 -13.61 4.85
N LYS A 30 -4.03 -14.32 4.05
CA LYS A 30 -3.95 -14.22 2.59
C LYS A 30 -4.60 -12.95 2.11
N ILE A 31 -4.06 -12.37 1.05
CA ILE A 31 -4.61 -11.17 0.40
C ILE A 31 -5.73 -11.55 -0.58
N ILE A 32 -5.65 -12.74 -1.17
CA ILE A 32 -6.61 -13.36 -2.09
C ILE A 32 -7.07 -14.66 -1.46
N ASN A 33 -8.38 -14.81 -1.31
CA ASN A 33 -8.98 -15.98 -0.69
C ASN A 33 -9.08 -17.17 -1.66
N ASN A 34 -9.55 -18.32 -1.16
CA ASN A 34 -9.69 -19.56 -1.93
C ASN A 34 -10.75 -19.48 -3.05
N LYS A 35 -11.55 -18.41 -3.11
CA LYS A 35 -12.52 -18.12 -4.17
C LYS A 35 -11.98 -17.10 -5.19
N ASN A 36 -10.67 -16.86 -5.20
CA ASN A 36 -10.00 -15.86 -6.04
C ASN A 36 -10.49 -14.43 -5.84
N LYS A 37 -11.05 -14.11 -4.66
CA LYS A 37 -11.48 -12.75 -4.32
C LYS A 37 -10.39 -12.03 -3.54
N LEU A 38 -10.06 -10.81 -3.97
CA LEU A 38 -9.20 -9.88 -3.25
C LEU A 38 -9.89 -9.45 -1.94
N ILE A 39 -9.24 -9.69 -0.81
CA ILE A 39 -9.70 -9.37 0.54
C ILE A 39 -8.75 -8.45 1.31
N GLY A 40 -7.54 -8.20 0.79
CA GLY A 40 -6.60 -7.24 1.35
C GLY A 40 -6.69 -5.87 0.68
N GLU A 41 -6.25 -4.85 1.40
CA GLU A 41 -6.11 -3.48 0.91
C GLU A 41 -4.65 -3.06 0.85
N ILE A 42 -4.33 -2.17 -0.10
CA ILE A 42 -3.01 -1.56 -0.20
C ILE A 42 -3.09 -0.17 0.43
N CYS A 43 -2.17 0.13 1.34
CA CYS A 43 -2.07 1.43 2.01
C CYS A 43 -0.66 2.00 1.87
N HIS A 44 -0.55 3.32 2.01
CA HIS A 44 0.74 3.99 2.09
C HIS A 44 1.31 3.82 3.50
N ILE A 45 2.61 3.58 3.59
CA ILE A 45 3.33 3.53 4.87
C ILE A 45 3.46 4.93 5.45
N GLU A 46 3.72 5.92 4.60
CA GLU A 46 3.86 7.32 4.98
C GLU A 46 2.53 8.06 4.75
N ALA A 47 2.22 8.99 5.65
CA ALA A 47 0.99 9.75 5.56
C ALA A 47 1.09 10.77 4.42
N ALA A 48 -0.02 10.93 3.69
CA ALA A 48 -0.09 11.83 2.55
C ALA A 48 -0.17 13.32 2.95
N GLU A 49 -0.73 13.62 4.12
CA GLU A 49 -0.98 14.99 4.58
C GLU A 49 -0.11 15.31 5.80
N GLU A 50 0.30 16.58 5.91
CA GLU A 50 0.97 17.11 7.10
C GLU A 50 0.11 16.86 8.34
N GLY A 51 0.73 16.32 9.40
CA GLY A 51 0.05 15.95 10.65
C GLY A 51 -0.51 14.53 10.71
N GLY A 52 -0.40 13.73 9.64
CA GLY A 52 -0.69 12.29 9.72
C GLY A 52 0.37 11.51 10.50
N GLU A 53 -0.01 10.35 11.07
CA GLU A 53 0.81 9.56 12.01
C GLU A 53 2.23 9.23 11.53
N ARG A 54 2.42 9.12 10.21
CA ARG A 54 3.70 8.80 9.57
C ARG A 54 4.05 9.79 8.45
N TYR A 55 3.69 11.07 8.59
CA TYR A 55 4.03 12.07 7.58
C TYR A 55 5.56 12.27 7.52
N ASN A 56 6.14 12.14 6.32
CA ASN A 56 7.55 12.40 6.09
C ASN A 56 7.75 13.76 5.39
N PRO A 57 8.32 14.77 6.08
CA PRO A 57 8.53 16.09 5.50
C PRO A 57 9.64 16.13 4.44
N LYS A 58 10.45 15.06 4.32
CA LYS A 58 11.50 14.93 3.31
C LYS A 58 11.02 14.30 2.00
N GLN A 59 9.79 13.82 1.97
CA GLN A 59 9.18 13.19 0.80
C GLN A 59 8.46 14.23 -0.05
N THR A 60 8.63 14.16 -1.36
CA THR A 60 7.90 14.97 -2.34
C THR A 60 6.52 14.39 -2.63
N ASP A 61 5.59 15.19 -3.14
CA ASP A 61 4.26 14.70 -3.53
C ASP A 61 4.32 13.57 -4.57
N GLU A 62 5.31 13.63 -5.45
CA GLU A 62 5.52 12.62 -6.48
C GLU A 62 6.07 11.31 -5.90
N GLU A 63 6.93 11.37 -4.89
CA GLU A 63 7.38 10.18 -4.16
C GLU A 63 6.26 9.56 -3.32
N ARG A 64 5.26 10.33 -2.87
CA ARG A 64 4.07 9.81 -2.16
C ARG A 64 3.17 8.93 -3.04
N HIS A 65 3.37 8.93 -4.35
CA HIS A 65 2.60 8.13 -5.31
C HIS A 65 3.25 6.79 -5.66
N HIS A 66 4.38 6.46 -5.04
CA HIS A 66 5.17 5.25 -5.26
C HIS A 66 5.15 4.32 -4.05
#